data_AF-A0A1Z8RBB0-F1
#
_entry.id   AF-A0A1Z8RBB0-F1
#
_cell.length_a   1.000
_cell.length_b   1.000
_cell.length_c   1.000
_cell.angle_alpha   90.00
_cell.angle_beta   90.00
_cell.angle_gamma   90.00
#
_symmetry.space_group_name_H-M   'P 1'
#
loop_
_entity.id
_entity.type
_entity.pdbx_description
1 polymer ?
#
loop_
_entity_poly.entity_id
_entity_poly.type
_entity_poly.pdbx_seq_one_letter_code
_entity_poly.pdbx_strand_id
1 'polypeptide(L)'
;MGLVTPWLWAYCLGSVPLAVFYAAGLSGWFYDYPRPLFASLCLIFLMPLALLVLKVPFAPLVNVIGLWAGATLLTIRIGQGLCIGGDIPSDPRHLTLLGSFIVTCFAWAVIWTLYMKASSAVAAAFGG
;
A
#
# COMPACT_ATOMS: atom_id res chain seq x y z
N MET A 1 12.97 7.69 24.69
CA MET A 1 12.76 7.21 23.30
C MET A 1 11.63 6.17 23.33
N GLY A 2 10.41 6.56 22.93
CA GLY A 2 9.24 5.67 22.99
C GLY A 2 9.44 4.41 22.15
N LEU A 3 9.06 3.26 22.71
CA LEU A 3 9.06 1.96 22.03
C LEU A 3 8.13 2.03 20.82
N VAL A 4 8.56 1.46 19.70
CA VAL A 4 7.69 1.21 18.56
C VAL A 4 6.59 0.26 19.04
N THR A 5 5.32 0.68 18.96
CA THR A 5 4.20 -0.12 19.46
C THR A 5 4.10 -1.44 18.69
N PRO A 6 3.65 -2.54 19.32
CA PRO A 6 3.38 -3.80 18.62
C PRO A 6 2.45 -3.61 17.40
N TRP A 7 1.49 -2.69 17.51
CA TRP A 7 0.60 -2.33 16.41
C TRP A 7 1.32 -1.67 15.22
N LEU A 8 2.32 -0.83 15.45
CA LEU A 8 3.11 -0.25 14.35
C LEU A 8 3.95 -1.34 13.65
N TRP A 9 4.45 -2.33 14.40
CA TRP A 9 5.10 -3.49 13.80
C TRP A 9 4.14 -4.34 12.97
N ALA A 10 2.94 -4.60 13.47
CA ALA A 10 1.90 -5.31 12.72
C ALA A 10 1.56 -4.57 11.42
N TYR A 11 1.46 -3.24 11.47
CA TYR A 11 1.29 -2.41 10.27
C TYR A 11 2.42 -2.59 9.27
N CYS A 12 3.67 -2.43 9.72
CA CYS A 12 4.84 -2.51 8.85
C CYS A 12 4.94 -3.89 8.18
N LEU A 13 4.79 -4.96 8.95
CA LEU A 13 4.86 -6.33 8.42
C LEU A 13 3.71 -6.64 7.47
N GLY A 14 2.47 -6.24 7.82
CA GLY A 14 1.30 -6.46 6.95
C GLY A 14 1.33 -5.61 5.68
N SER A 15 2.00 -4.47 5.70
CA SER A 15 2.08 -3.57 4.53
C SER A 15 3.17 -3.96 3.54
N VAL A 16 4.13 -4.82 3.91
CA VAL A 16 5.17 -5.32 2.98
C VAL A 16 4.56 -6.14 1.83
N PRO A 17 3.75 -7.19 2.08
CA PRO A 17 3.07 -7.92 1.01
C PRO A 17 2.18 -7.01 0.14
N LEU A 18 1.51 -6.03 0.76
CA LEU A 18 0.67 -5.06 0.05
C LEU A 18 1.50 -4.17 -0.88
N ALA A 19 2.65 -3.67 -0.42
CA ALA A 19 3.58 -2.87 -1.22
C ALA A 19 4.11 -3.66 -2.43
N VAL A 20 4.45 -4.94 -2.23
CA VAL A 20 4.87 -5.84 -3.31
C VAL A 20 3.73 -6.04 -4.31
N PHE A 21 2.50 -6.21 -3.83
CA PHE A 21 1.33 -6.36 -4.69
C PHE A 21 1.05 -5.11 -5.53
N TYR A 22 1.16 -3.92 -4.93
CA TYR A 22 1.06 -2.65 -5.67
C TYR A 22 2.15 -2.52 -6.73
N ALA A 23 3.41 -2.82 -6.38
CA ALA A 23 4.50 -2.78 -7.32
C ALA A 23 4.30 -3.76 -8.50
N ALA A 24 3.86 -4.98 -8.20
CA ALA A 24 3.52 -5.97 -9.23
C ALA A 24 2.39 -5.44 -10.13
N GLY A 25 1.24 -5.09 -9.57
CA GLY A 25 0.07 -4.63 -10.32
C GLY A 25 0.33 -3.39 -11.20
N LEU A 26 1.17 -2.46 -10.73
CA LEU A 26 1.50 -1.25 -11.47
C LEU A 26 2.63 -1.42 -12.49
N SER A 27 3.51 -2.42 -12.32
CA SER A 27 4.61 -2.70 -13.26
C SER A 27 4.21 -3.59 -14.45
N GLY A 28 3.12 -4.37 -14.30
CA GLY A 28 2.62 -5.31 -15.31
C GLY A 28 2.13 -6.61 -14.65
N TRP A 29 1.12 -7.26 -15.24
CA TRP A 29 0.52 -8.45 -14.61
C TRP A 29 1.48 -9.65 -14.61
N PHE A 30 1.77 -10.15 -13.41
CA PHE A 30 2.31 -11.45 -13.01
C PHE A 30 3.54 -12.08 -13.69
N TYR A 31 3.95 -11.81 -14.95
CA TYR A 31 5.13 -12.48 -15.54
C TYR A 31 5.97 -11.68 -16.57
N ASP A 32 5.49 -10.55 -17.10
CA ASP A 32 6.20 -9.77 -18.15
C ASP A 32 6.55 -8.32 -17.77
N TYR A 33 6.59 -7.99 -16.48
CA TYR A 33 6.89 -6.62 -16.07
C TYR A 33 8.39 -6.27 -16.23
N PRO A 34 8.72 -5.03 -16.67
CA PRO A 34 10.09 -4.55 -16.70
C PRO A 34 10.67 -4.62 -15.28
N ARG A 35 11.61 -5.55 -15.04
CA ARG A 35 12.20 -5.77 -13.71
C ARG A 35 12.69 -4.48 -13.03
N PRO A 36 13.32 -3.53 -13.76
CA PRO A 36 13.71 -2.25 -13.16
C PRO A 36 12.50 -1.46 -12.63
N LEU A 37 11.38 -1.42 -13.37
CA LEU A 37 10.17 -0.71 -12.96
C LEU A 37 9.56 -1.32 -11.70
N PHE A 38 9.45 -2.65 -11.64
CA PHE A 38 8.97 -3.34 -10.45
C PHE A 38 9.85 -3.03 -9.23
N ALA A 39 11.17 -3.11 -9.37
CA ALA A 39 12.10 -2.81 -8.29
C ALA A 39 11.97 -1.35 -7.82
N SER A 40 11.87 -0.39 -8.74
CA SER A 40 11.65 1.02 -8.42
C SER A 40 10.34 1.24 -7.68
N LEU A 41 9.23 0.62 -8.11
CA LEU A 41 7.94 0.73 -7.43
C LEU A 41 7.96 0.09 -6.04
N CYS A 42 8.61 -1.07 -5.87
CA CYS A 42 8.83 -1.68 -4.56
C CYS A 42 9.56 -0.71 -3.62
N LEU A 43 10.64 -0.07 -4.08
CA LEU A 43 11.37 0.92 -3.28
C LEU A 43 10.47 2.11 -2.91
N ILE A 44 9.66 2.62 -3.84
CA ILE A 44 8.73 3.72 -3.60
C ILE A 44 7.69 3.33 -2.54
N PHE A 45 7.06 2.16 -2.63
CA PHE A 45 6.04 1.74 -1.67
C PHE A 45 6.61 1.29 -0.32
N LEU A 46 7.86 0.84 -0.26
CA LEU A 46 8.53 0.49 1.00
C LEU A 46 9.15 1.70 1.70
N MET A 47 9.42 2.80 0.98
CA MET A 47 10.01 4.01 1.55
C MET A 47 9.19 4.60 2.71
N PRO A 48 7.85 4.74 2.62
CA PRO A 48 7.02 5.15 3.76
C PRO A 48 7.22 4.26 5.01
N LEU A 49 7.30 2.94 4.82
CA LEU A 49 7.52 2.01 5.93
C LEU A 49 8.90 2.21 6.56
N ALA A 50 9.92 2.42 5.73
CA ALA A 50 11.27 2.73 6.20
C ALA A 50 11.30 4.03 7.03
N LEU A 51 10.57 5.07 6.61
CA LEU A 51 10.46 6.31 7.39
C LEU A 51 9.86 6.09 8.78
N LEU A 52 8.89 5.17 8.93
CA LEU A 52 8.33 4.82 10.24
C LEU A 52 9.34 4.12 11.13
N VAL A 53 10.08 3.16 10.57
CA VAL A 53 11.12 2.43 11.30
C VAL A 53 12.24 3.38 11.75
N LEU A 54 12.60 4.34 10.90
CA LEU A 54 13.60 5.38 11.18
C LEU A 54 13.06 6.53 12.06
N LYS A 55 11.79 6.48 12.48
CA LYS A 55 11.14 7.48 13.34
C LYS A 55 11.21 8.91 12.80
N VAL A 56 11.05 9.07 11.49
CA VAL A 56 11.03 10.39 10.85
C VAL A 56 9.72 11.12 11.23
N PRO A 57 9.74 12.40 11.67
CA PRO A 57 8.55 13.06 12.24
C PRO A 57 7.30 13.05 11.35
N PHE A 58 7.47 13.22 10.04
CA PHE A 58 6.35 13.22 9.07
C PHE A 58 6.02 11.82 8.51
N ALA A 59 6.64 10.76 9.02
CA ALA A 59 6.42 9.39 8.53
C ALA A 59 4.96 8.93 8.61
N PRO A 60 4.17 9.21 9.67
CA PRO A 60 2.76 8.81 9.71
C PRO A 60 1.95 9.43 8.56
N LEU A 61 2.19 10.71 8.25
CA LEU A 61 1.53 11.40 7.14
C LEU A 61 1.88 10.76 5.80
N VAL A 62 3.16 10.48 5.55
CA VAL A 62 3.61 9.85 4.30
C VAL A 62 3.04 8.45 4.13
N ASN A 63 2.85 7.69 5.22
CA ASN A 63 2.22 6.37 5.16
C ASN A 63 0.73 6.46 4.83
N VAL A 64 0.01 7.40 5.42
CA VAL A 64 -1.39 7.65 5.06
C VAL A 64 -1.48 7.99 3.57
N ILE A 65 -0.68 8.94 3.08
CA ILE A 65 -0.67 9.31 1.66
C ILE A 65 -0.34 8.09 0.78
N GLY A 66 0.69 7.32 1.13
CA GLY A 66 1.12 6.15 0.37
C GLY A 66 0.06 5.05 0.30
N LEU A 67 -0.66 4.79 1.40
CA LEU A 67 -1.76 3.81 1.43
C LEU A 67 -2.89 4.18 0.47
N TRP A 68 -3.35 5.43 0.54
CA TRP A 68 -4.43 5.92 -0.32
C TRP A 68 -3.99 6.00 -1.78
N ALA A 69 -2.80 6.53 -2.05
CA ALA A 69 -2.25 6.59 -3.40
C ALA A 69 -2.10 5.19 -4.00
N GLY A 70 -1.56 4.22 -3.27
CA GLY A 70 -1.43 2.83 -3.72
C GLY A 70 -2.78 2.20 -4.06
N ALA A 71 -3.76 2.30 -3.16
CA ALA A 71 -5.10 1.76 -3.38
C ALA A 71 -5.80 2.41 -4.60
N THR A 72 -5.72 3.74 -4.73
CA THR A 72 -6.30 4.48 -5.85
C THR A 72 -5.62 4.13 -7.17
N LEU A 73 -4.28 4.11 -7.22
CA LEU A 73 -3.53 3.79 -8.43
C LEU A 73 -3.81 2.35 -8.90
N LEU A 74 -3.85 1.40 -7.97
CA LEU A 74 -4.23 0.02 -8.28
C LEU A 74 -5.65 -0.06 -8.86
N THR A 75 -6.60 0.65 -8.25
CA THR A 75 -8.00 0.70 -8.72
C THR A 75 -8.08 1.28 -10.12
N ILE A 76 -7.37 2.38 -10.40
CA ILE A 76 -7.29 2.98 -11.73
C ILE A 76 -6.68 1.99 -12.72
N ARG A 77 -5.59 1.31 -12.35
CA ARG A 77 -4.92 0.34 -13.23
C ARG A 77 -5.82 -0.84 -13.59
N ILE A 78 -6.56 -1.37 -12.61
CA ILE A 78 -7.55 -2.44 -12.83
C ILE A 78 -8.66 -1.91 -13.75
N GLY A 79 -9.21 -0.73 -13.46
CA GLY A 79 -10.24 -0.10 -14.30
C GLY A 79 -9.78 0.13 -15.74
N GLN A 80 -8.54 0.61 -15.95
CA GLN A 80 -7.96 0.75 -17.28
C GLN A 80 -7.82 -0.59 -18.00
N GLY A 81 -7.36 -1.64 -17.31
CA GLY A 81 -7.22 -2.96 -17.92
C GLY A 81 -8.56 -3.58 -18.32
N LEU A 82 -9.62 -3.31 -17.56
CA LEU A 82 -10.98 -3.77 -17.88
C LEU A 82 -11.65 -2.97 -19.00
N CYS A 83 -11.49 -1.64 -19.01
CA CYS A 83 -12.27 -0.78 -19.91
C CYS A 83 -11.53 -0.40 -21.21
N ILE A 84 -10.19 -0.35 -21.19
CA ILE A 84 -9.39 0.24 -22.28
C ILE A 84 -8.38 -0.77 -22.86
N GLY A 85 -7.77 -1.60 -22.00
CA GLY A 85 -6.66 -2.49 -22.39
C GLY A 85 -7.04 -3.92 -22.75
N GLY A 86 -8.17 -4.43 -22.25
CA GLY A 86 -8.59 -5.83 -22.45
C GLY A 86 -7.60 -6.88 -21.94
N ASP A 87 -6.54 -6.48 -21.24
CA ASP A 87 -5.45 -7.33 -20.74
C ASP A 87 -5.85 -8.08 -19.46
N ILE A 88 -6.99 -7.71 -18.86
CA ILE A 88 -7.58 -8.40 -17.72
C ILE A 88 -8.75 -9.27 -18.21
N PRO A 89 -8.74 -10.59 -17.96
CA PRO A 89 -9.82 -11.47 -18.36
C PRO A 89 -11.15 -11.03 -17.74
N SER A 90 -12.22 -10.99 -18.56
CA SER A 90 -13.59 -10.70 -18.11
C SER A 90 -14.27 -11.87 -17.39
N ASP A 91 -13.51 -12.91 -17.05
CA ASP A 91 -13.99 -14.04 -16.26
C ASP A 91 -14.45 -13.55 -14.87
N PRO A 92 -15.70 -13.82 -14.46
CA PRO A 92 -16.24 -13.43 -13.15
C PRO A 92 -15.34 -13.78 -11.96
N ARG A 93 -14.56 -14.87 -12.04
CA ARG A 93 -13.62 -15.27 -10.98
C ARG A 93 -12.48 -14.27 -10.83
N HIS A 94 -11.88 -13.86 -11.96
CA HIS A 94 -10.80 -12.87 -11.98
C HIS A 94 -11.30 -11.50 -11.53
N LEU A 95 -12.50 -11.10 -11.97
CA LEU A 95 -13.13 -9.86 -11.54
C LEU A 95 -13.41 -9.82 -10.04
N THR A 96 -13.92 -10.93 -9.48
CA THR A 96 -14.20 -11.03 -8.04
C THR A 96 -12.91 -10.96 -7.22
N LEU A 97 -11.84 -11.59 -7.68
CA LEU A 97 -10.52 -11.54 -7.05
C LEU A 97 -9.93 -10.12 -7.08
N LEU A 98 -9.99 -9.43 -8.23
CA LEU A 98 -9.52 -8.04 -8.33
C LEU A 98 -10.36 -7.08 -7.48
N GLY A 99 -11.68 -7.28 -7.45
CA GLY A 99 -12.59 -6.53 -6.60
C GLY A 99 -12.28 -6.74 -5.11
N SER A 100 -12.01 -7.97 -4.68
CA SER A 100 -11.63 -8.24 -3.29
C SER A 100 -10.31 -7.56 -2.92
N PHE A 101 -9.32 -7.55 -3.82
CA PHE A 101 -8.07 -6.81 -3.62
C PHE A 101 -8.32 -5.32 -3.43
N ILE A 102 -9.12 -4.69 -4.29
CA ILE A 102 -9.47 -3.27 -4.16
C ILE A 102 -10.08 -2.99 -2.78
N VAL A 103 -11.07 -3.80 -2.38
CA VAL A 103 -11.72 -3.66 -1.07
C VAL A 103 -10.72 -3.82 0.08
N THR A 104 -9.86 -4.83 0.03
CA THR A 104 -8.81 -5.06 1.03
C THR A 104 -7.85 -3.87 1.12
N CYS A 105 -7.44 -3.30 -0.01
CA CYS A 105 -6.53 -2.16 -0.06
C CYS A 105 -7.14 -0.92 0.61
N PHE A 106 -8.40 -0.60 0.31
CA PHE A 106 -9.09 0.52 0.95
C PHE A 106 -9.41 0.26 2.43
N ALA A 107 -9.80 -0.96 2.79
CA ALA A 107 -10.00 -1.32 4.20
C ALA A 107 -8.70 -1.15 5.00
N TRP A 108 -7.57 -1.61 4.45
CA TRP A 108 -6.25 -1.43 5.05
C TRP A 108 -5.90 0.07 5.18
N ALA A 109 -6.12 0.86 4.13
CA ALA A 109 -5.88 2.30 4.15
C ALA A 109 -6.71 2.99 5.24
N VAL A 110 -8.00 2.66 5.37
CA VAL A 110 -8.90 3.23 6.38
C VAL A 110 -8.44 2.87 7.81
N ILE A 111 -8.26 1.58 8.09
CA ILE A 111 -7.89 1.08 9.43
C ILE A 111 -6.61 1.76 9.92
N TRP A 112 -5.58 1.79 9.07
CA TRP A 112 -4.29 2.34 9.45
C TRP A 112 -4.25 3.87 9.42
N THR A 113 -5.07 4.52 8.60
CA THR A 113 -5.25 5.99 8.69
C THR A 113 -5.81 6.37 10.05
N LEU A 114 -6.85 5.66 10.53
CA LEU A 114 -7.43 5.90 11.84
C LEU A 114 -6.39 5.67 12.95
N TYR A 115 -5.64 4.57 12.87
CA TYR A 115 -4.57 4.29 13.82
C TYR A 115 -3.50 5.39 13.85
N MET A 116 -2.97 5.79 12.68
CA MET A 116 -1.90 6.79 12.58
C MET A 116 -2.33 8.18 13.05
N LYS A 117 -3.61 8.54 12.90
CA LYS A 117 -4.14 9.85 13.31
C LYS A 117 -4.63 9.90 14.75
N ALA A 118 -5.22 8.82 15.26
CA ALA A 118 -5.88 8.82 16.57
C ALA A 118 -5.02 8.23 17.70
N SER A 119 -3.93 7.51 17.38
CA SER A 119 -3.11 6.87 18.40
C SER A 119 -2.20 7.88 19.11
N SER A 120 -2.40 8.02 20.42
CA SER A 120 -1.50 8.80 21.29
C SER A 120 -0.07 8.25 21.30
N ALA A 121 0.09 6.93 21.09
CA ALA A 121 1.41 6.31 21.01
C ALA A 121 2.15 6.69 19.71
N VAL A 122 1.44 6.85 18.59
CA VAL A 122 2.01 7.37 17.34
C VAL A 122 2.37 8.84 17.52
N ALA A 123 1.47 9.65 18.12
CA ALA A 123 1.79 11.05 18.42
C ALA A 123 3.05 11.19 19.30
N ALA A 124 3.14 10.42 20.39
CA ALA A 124 4.31 10.43 21.27
C ALA A 124 5.61 9.95 20.61
N ALA A 125 5.52 9.02 19.64
CA ALA A 125 6.68 8.47 18.96
C ALA A 125 7.23 9.36 17.83
N PHE A 126 6.37 10.19 17.22
CA PHE A 126 6.70 10.98 16.03
C PHE A 126 6.61 12.51 16.26
N GLY A 127 6.36 12.95 17.50
CA GLY A 127 6.44 14.35 17.89
C GLY A 127 5.18 15.17 17.63
N GLY A 128 4.01 14.60 17.94
CA GLY A 128 2.75 15.33 18.00
C GLY A 128 2.73 16.40 19.09
#